data_AF-A0A7R9UQW3-F1
#
_entry.id   AF-A0A7R9UQW3-F1
#
_cell.length_a   1.000
_cell.length_b   1.000
_cell.length_c   1.000
_cell.angle_alpha   90.00
_cell.angle_beta   90.00
_cell.angle_gamma   90.00
#
_symmetry.space_group_name_H-M   'P 1'
#
loop_
_entity.id
_entity.type
_entity.pdbx_description
1 polymer ?
#
loop_
_entity_poly.entity_id
_entity_poly.type
_entity_poly.pdbx_seq_one_letter_code
_entity_poly.pdbx_strand_id
1 'polypeptide(L)'
;AASNLRSAVFGIPAQSRFKVKEIAGNIIPAIATTNAVIAGYIAIEALKVLRAGGSTAQCASAFLCRALSGKRKDRMIVSTRLNPPAAHCFVCGSASVTVQLDLRTATGALLVQEVLIKKLAFHQPNLTKGDRGLYESGDLDEDEVAIEEAKLGKLLTEPPFSLRTGAMLNVSDQSQSLDCELIVVHAEIDVEAHPLGFIVHGADSIGVRRDAGGAGSAGPSGANAGDDSDIEMLDSAPVPASDSTPTARKQARSRRSPSARAPRTASN
;
A
#
# COMPACT_ATOMS: atom_id res chain seq x y z
N ALA A 1 5.03 3.01 27.02
CA ALA A 1 6.15 2.42 27.78
C ALA A 1 6.48 1.00 27.28
N ALA A 2 5.56 0.03 27.40
CA ALA A 2 5.82 -1.36 26.97
C ALA A 2 6.30 -1.51 25.52
N SER A 3 5.71 -0.78 24.56
CA SER A 3 6.16 -0.77 23.16
C SER A 3 7.63 -0.35 23.00
N ASN A 4 8.06 0.77 23.62
CA ASN A 4 9.45 1.22 23.55
C ASN A 4 10.43 0.28 24.25
N LEU A 5 10.03 -0.37 25.35
CA LEU A 5 10.85 -1.41 26.01
C LEU A 5 11.06 -2.60 25.07
N ARG A 6 10.01 -3.05 24.39
CA ARG A 6 10.12 -4.12 23.39
C ARG A 6 10.99 -3.68 22.20
N SER A 7 10.82 -2.46 21.70
CA SER A 7 11.63 -1.92 20.60
C SER A 7 13.13 -1.97 20.94
N ALA A 8 13.52 -1.58 22.16
CA ALA A 8 14.91 -1.64 22.60
C ALA A 8 15.49 -3.06 22.58
N VAL A 9 14.71 -4.09 22.92
CA VAL A 9 15.13 -5.50 22.85
C VAL A 9 15.46 -5.93 21.41
N PHE A 10 14.75 -5.38 20.42
CA PHE A 10 14.96 -5.69 19.00
C PHE A 10 15.86 -4.67 18.27
N GLY A 11 16.53 -3.75 18.99
CA GLY A 11 17.37 -2.72 18.38
C GLY A 11 16.59 -1.67 17.56
N ILE A 12 15.27 -1.56 17.77
CA ILE A 12 14.41 -0.61 17.07
C ILE A 12 14.40 0.71 17.87
N PRO A 13 14.63 1.88 17.22
CA PRO A 13 14.59 3.17 17.90
C PRO A 13 13.28 3.43 18.63
N ALA A 14 13.39 3.99 19.84
CA ALA A 14 12.23 4.36 20.64
C ALA A 14 11.43 5.49 19.94
N GLN A 15 10.11 5.39 20.01
CA GLN A 15 9.21 6.36 19.40
C GLN A 15 8.64 7.31 20.44
N SER A 16 8.28 8.51 20.01
CA SER A 16 7.65 9.51 20.88
C SER A 16 6.25 9.05 21.32
N ARG A 17 5.76 9.58 22.46
CA ARG A 17 4.41 9.26 22.95
C ARG A 17 3.33 9.56 21.90
N PHE A 18 3.47 10.66 21.17
CA PHE A 18 2.51 11.06 20.14
C PHE A 18 2.53 10.09 18.96
N LYS A 19 3.72 9.71 18.47
CA LYS A 19 3.84 8.76 17.36
C LYS A 19 3.31 7.37 17.71
N VAL A 20 3.59 6.90 18.94
CA VAL A 20 3.03 5.63 19.42
C VAL A 20 1.51 5.68 19.50
N LYS A 21 0.92 6.80 19.95
CA LYS A 21 -0.53 6.98 20.00
C LYS A 21 -1.16 6.97 18.60
N GLU A 22 -0.54 7.64 17.63
CA GLU A 22 -0.95 7.66 16.24
C GLU A 22 -0.94 6.25 15.62
N ILE A 23 0.17 5.51 15.77
CA ILE A 23 0.30 4.14 15.27
C ILE A 23 -0.76 3.24 15.91
N ALA A 24 -0.93 3.32 17.24
CA ALA A 24 -1.88 2.50 17.96
C ALA A 24 -3.34 2.77 17.56
N GLY A 25 -3.70 4.04 17.32
CA GLY A 25 -5.04 4.41 16.88
C GLY A 25 -5.41 3.91 15.47
N ASN A 26 -4.40 3.61 14.65
CA ASN A 26 -4.58 3.12 13.28
C ASN A 26 -4.54 1.59 13.15
N ILE A 27 -4.45 0.85 14.27
CA ILE A 27 -4.44 -0.62 14.25
C ILE A 27 -5.83 -1.15 13.88
N ILE A 28 -5.89 -1.92 12.79
CA ILE A 28 -7.10 -2.66 12.39
C ILE A 28 -6.98 -4.09 12.92
N PRO A 29 -7.94 -4.58 13.73
CA PRO A 29 -7.94 -5.97 14.18
C PRO A 29 -8.01 -6.94 12.99
N ALA A 30 -7.14 -7.95 13.00
CA ALA A 30 -7.15 -9.00 11.99
C ALA A 30 -8.02 -10.17 12.44
N ILE A 31 -8.81 -10.73 11.51
CA ILE A 31 -9.63 -11.92 11.73
C ILE A 31 -9.19 -12.99 10.73
N ALA A 32 -8.82 -14.17 11.24
CA ALA A 32 -8.26 -15.25 10.41
C ALA A 32 -9.20 -15.67 9.27
N THR A 33 -10.51 -15.69 9.51
CA THR A 33 -11.51 -16.07 8.49
C THR A 33 -11.57 -15.07 7.33
N THR A 34 -11.39 -13.77 7.59
CA THR A 34 -11.31 -12.73 6.54
C THR A 34 -10.16 -13.04 5.59
N ASN A 35 -8.97 -13.36 6.12
CA ASN A 35 -7.82 -13.71 5.30
C ASN A 35 -8.07 -14.99 4.47
N ALA A 36 -8.70 -16.01 5.06
CA ALA A 36 -9.03 -17.24 4.36
C ALA A 36 -10.00 -17.02 3.19
N VAL A 37 -11.05 -16.21 3.39
CA VAL A 37 -12.01 -15.86 2.34
C VAL A 37 -11.33 -15.08 1.21
N ILE A 38 -10.54 -14.06 1.54
CA ILE A 38 -9.83 -13.25 0.53
C ILE A 38 -8.80 -14.08 -0.23
N ALA A 39 -8.03 -14.95 0.45
CA ALA A 39 -7.08 -15.85 -0.21
C ALA A 39 -7.76 -16.81 -1.20
N GLY A 40 -8.92 -17.37 -0.83
CA GLY A 40 -9.73 -18.18 -1.73
C GLY A 40 -10.19 -17.40 -2.97
N TYR A 41 -10.60 -16.14 -2.78
CA TYR A 41 -10.99 -15.27 -3.90
C TYR A 41 -9.80 -14.93 -4.81
N ILE A 42 -8.62 -14.62 -4.25
CA ILE A 42 -7.39 -14.38 -5.02
C ILE A 42 -7.07 -15.59 -5.92
N ALA A 43 -7.15 -16.81 -5.36
CA ALA A 43 -6.88 -18.03 -6.14
C ALA A 43 -7.89 -18.21 -7.29
N ILE A 44 -9.16 -17.88 -7.07
CA ILE A 44 -10.20 -17.94 -8.11
C ILE A 44 -9.91 -16.93 -9.23
N GLU A 45 -9.57 -15.68 -8.90
CA GLU A 45 -9.23 -14.66 -9.90
C GLU A 45 -7.95 -15.01 -10.68
N ALA A 46 -6.92 -15.50 -9.99
CA ALA A 46 -5.69 -15.97 -10.64
C ALA A 46 -5.96 -17.10 -11.64
N LEU A 47 -6.84 -18.05 -11.29
CA LEU A 47 -7.22 -19.13 -12.19
C LEU A 47 -7.96 -18.62 -13.44
N LYS A 48 -8.74 -17.54 -13.34
CA LYS A 48 -9.38 -16.91 -14.51
C LYS A 48 -8.32 -16.32 -15.44
N VAL A 49 -7.33 -15.59 -14.90
CA VAL A 49 -6.23 -15.01 -15.69
C VAL A 49 -5.46 -16.12 -16.43
N LEU A 50 -5.09 -17.20 -15.73
CA LEU A 50 -4.35 -18.32 -16.31
C LEU A 50 -5.13 -19.02 -17.43
N ARG A 51 -6.42 -19.32 -17.19
CA ARG A 51 -7.28 -19.97 -18.19
C ARG A 51 -7.55 -19.10 -19.41
N ALA A 52 -7.56 -17.78 -19.24
CA ALA A 52 -7.77 -16.81 -20.30
C ALA A 52 -6.46 -16.36 -20.98
N GLY A 53 -5.35 -17.08 -20.80
CA GLY A 53 -4.07 -16.79 -21.45
C GLY A 53 -3.47 -15.44 -21.05
N GLY A 54 -3.68 -15.01 -19.80
CA GLY A 54 -3.22 -13.71 -19.29
C GLY A 54 -4.26 -12.58 -19.38
N SER A 55 -5.43 -12.83 -20.00
CA SER A 55 -6.49 -11.81 -20.06
C SER A 55 -7.18 -11.60 -18.71
N THR A 56 -7.33 -10.34 -18.32
CA THR A 56 -8.05 -9.92 -17.10
C THR A 56 -9.52 -9.60 -17.33
N ALA A 57 -10.06 -9.83 -18.54
CA ALA A 57 -11.42 -9.44 -18.92
C ALA A 57 -12.53 -10.10 -18.07
N GLN A 58 -12.26 -11.30 -17.54
CA GLN A 58 -13.19 -12.05 -16.67
C GLN A 58 -12.98 -11.75 -15.19
N CYS A 59 -11.97 -10.94 -14.85
CA CYS A 59 -11.63 -10.62 -13.48
C CYS A 59 -12.54 -9.52 -12.92
N ALA A 60 -12.71 -9.53 -11.60
CA ALA A 60 -13.52 -8.53 -10.90
C ALA A 60 -12.85 -8.11 -9.59
N SER A 61 -12.97 -6.83 -9.26
CA SER A 61 -12.66 -6.34 -7.92
C SER A 61 -13.77 -6.79 -6.98
N ALA A 62 -13.43 -7.34 -5.82
CA ALA A 62 -14.42 -7.80 -4.85
C ALA A 62 -14.24 -7.14 -3.49
N PHE A 63 -15.38 -6.83 -2.88
CA PHE A 63 -15.47 -6.27 -1.55
C PHE A 63 -16.19 -7.26 -0.65
N LEU A 64 -15.51 -7.70 0.41
CA LEU A 64 -16.11 -8.49 1.48
C LEU A 64 -16.76 -7.53 2.48
N CYS A 65 -18.09 -7.51 2.50
CA CYS A 65 -18.87 -6.66 3.38
C CYS A 65 -19.12 -7.34 4.72
N ARG A 66 -19.10 -6.58 5.82
CA ARG A 66 -19.41 -7.09 7.17
C ARG A 66 -20.86 -7.58 7.30
N ALA A 67 -21.78 -6.94 6.58
CA ALA A 67 -23.19 -7.28 6.53
C ALA A 67 -23.61 -7.52 5.08
N LEU A 68 -24.77 -8.14 4.90
CA LEU A 68 -25.34 -8.35 3.57
C LEU A 68 -25.54 -7.01 2.85
N SER A 69 -24.99 -6.94 1.65
CA SER A 69 -24.86 -5.74 0.83
C SER A 69 -25.41 -5.98 -0.58
N GLY A 70 -25.39 -4.94 -1.40
CA GLY A 70 -25.99 -4.90 -2.72
C GLY A 70 -27.45 -4.47 -2.71
N LYS A 71 -28.03 -4.26 -3.91
CA LYS A 71 -29.39 -3.72 -4.08
C LYS A 71 -30.47 -4.52 -3.33
N ARG A 72 -30.29 -5.85 -3.23
CA ARG A 72 -31.22 -6.76 -2.54
C ARG A 72 -30.76 -7.18 -1.15
N LYS A 73 -29.63 -6.66 -0.65
CA LYS A 73 -29.00 -7.07 0.62
C LYS A 73 -28.91 -8.60 0.77
N ASP A 74 -28.46 -9.26 -0.28
CA ASP A 74 -28.39 -10.72 -0.42
C ASP A 74 -26.95 -11.23 -0.61
N ARG A 75 -25.96 -10.33 -0.61
CA ARG A 75 -24.56 -10.67 -0.91
C ARG A 75 -23.61 -10.18 0.16
N MET A 76 -22.76 -11.07 0.66
CA MET A 76 -21.64 -10.70 1.53
C MET A 76 -20.39 -10.30 0.73
N ILE A 77 -20.24 -10.84 -0.47
CA ILE A 77 -19.18 -10.47 -1.42
C ILE A 77 -19.81 -9.73 -2.58
N VAL A 78 -19.39 -8.49 -2.80
CA VAL A 78 -19.85 -7.65 -3.91
C VAL A 78 -18.72 -7.49 -4.90
N SER A 79 -18.87 -8.08 -6.08
CA SER A 79 -17.91 -7.96 -7.19
C SER A 79 -18.31 -6.86 -8.16
N THR A 80 -17.34 -6.06 -8.58
CA THR A 80 -17.47 -5.01 -9.59
C THR A 80 -16.46 -5.23 -10.71
N ARG A 81 -16.79 -4.75 -11.92
CA ARG A 81 -15.84 -4.79 -13.04
C ARG A 81 -14.58 -4.00 -12.71
N LEU A 82 -13.45 -4.43 -13.27
CA LEU A 82 -12.21 -3.66 -13.17
C LEU A 82 -12.38 -2.31 -13.86
N ASN A 83 -11.90 -1.26 -13.20
CA ASN A 83 -11.85 0.06 -13.80
C ASN A 83 -10.76 0.09 -14.88
N PRO A 84 -10.96 0.83 -15.98
CA PRO A 84 -9.88 1.10 -16.92
C PRO A 84 -8.77 1.93 -16.25
N PRO A 85 -7.55 1.96 -16.81
CA PRO A 85 -6.49 2.85 -16.36
C PRO A 85 -6.97 4.30 -16.30
N ALA A 86 -6.64 5.00 -15.22
CA ALA A 86 -7.01 6.39 -15.03
C ALA A 86 -6.14 7.30 -15.91
N ALA A 87 -6.77 8.21 -16.66
CA ALA A 87 -6.07 9.11 -17.59
C ALA A 87 -5.13 10.12 -16.89
N HIS A 88 -5.38 10.41 -15.60
CA HIS A 88 -4.57 11.32 -14.79
C HIS A 88 -3.51 10.60 -13.95
N CYS A 89 -3.32 9.28 -14.10
CA CYS A 89 -2.32 8.54 -13.34
C CYS A 89 -0.93 8.78 -13.93
N PHE A 90 0.01 9.28 -13.11
CA PHE A 90 1.41 9.47 -13.50
C PHE A 90 2.25 8.18 -13.49
N VAL A 91 1.71 7.09 -12.93
CA VAL A 91 2.43 5.81 -12.81
C VAL A 91 2.17 4.91 -14.01
N CYS A 92 0.90 4.73 -14.39
CA CYS A 92 0.51 3.85 -15.51
C CYS A 92 0.06 4.60 -16.75
N GLY A 93 -0.03 5.93 -16.69
CA GLY A 93 -0.36 6.80 -17.81
C GLY A 93 0.77 7.80 -18.09
N SER A 94 0.50 8.77 -18.97
CA SER A 94 1.44 9.81 -19.36
C SER A 94 1.12 11.16 -18.70
N ALA A 95 0.51 11.14 -17.52
CA ALA A 95 0.11 12.36 -16.82
C ALA A 95 1.33 13.00 -16.14
N SER A 96 1.48 14.31 -16.27
CA SER A 96 2.49 15.07 -15.56
C SER A 96 2.03 15.41 -14.14
N VAL A 97 2.98 15.46 -13.21
CA VAL A 97 2.76 15.80 -11.81
C VAL A 97 3.18 17.24 -11.59
N THR A 98 2.32 18.05 -10.98
CA THR A 98 2.66 19.44 -10.64
C THR A 98 2.95 19.55 -9.15
N VAL A 99 4.13 20.06 -8.80
CA VAL A 99 4.51 20.33 -7.42
C VAL A 99 4.55 21.83 -7.20
N GLN A 100 3.69 22.30 -6.31
CA GLN A 100 3.72 23.65 -5.80
C GLN A 100 4.60 23.68 -4.56
N LEU A 101 5.58 24.58 -4.56
CA LEU A 101 6.53 24.78 -3.47
C LEU A 101 7.10 26.20 -3.50
N ASP A 102 7.56 26.71 -2.36
CA ASP A 102 8.22 28.01 -2.32
C ASP A 102 9.70 27.87 -2.75
N LEU A 103 10.02 28.34 -3.96
CA LEU A 103 11.38 28.30 -4.52
C LEU A 103 12.41 29.14 -3.72
N ARG A 104 11.97 30.04 -2.85
CA ARG A 104 12.88 30.89 -2.06
C ARG A 104 13.46 30.13 -0.86
N THR A 105 12.71 29.17 -0.35
CA THR A 105 13.03 28.45 0.89
C THR A 105 13.26 26.95 0.67
N ALA A 106 12.75 26.40 -0.42
CA ALA A 106 12.88 24.98 -0.72
C ALA A 106 14.31 24.58 -1.13
N THR A 107 14.76 23.49 -0.52
CA THR A 107 16.06 22.84 -0.80
C THR A 107 15.89 21.63 -1.71
N GLY A 108 17.00 21.17 -2.30
CA GLY A 108 17.03 19.91 -3.04
C GLY A 108 16.58 18.71 -2.19
N ALA A 109 16.91 18.70 -0.90
CA ALA A 109 16.50 17.66 0.06
C ALA A 109 14.97 17.58 0.19
N LEU A 110 14.27 18.72 0.26
CA LEU A 110 12.82 18.74 0.31
C LEU A 110 12.22 18.09 -0.95
N LEU A 111 12.74 18.46 -2.13
CA LEU A 111 12.25 17.92 -3.39
C LEU A 111 12.52 16.41 -3.50
N VAL A 112 13.74 15.96 -3.27
CA VAL A 112 14.10 14.55 -3.47
C VAL A 112 13.55 13.66 -2.35
N GLN A 113 13.83 13.98 -1.09
CA GLN A 113 13.51 13.09 0.04
C GLN A 113 12.04 13.16 0.43
N GLU A 114 11.46 14.35 0.54
CA GLU A 114 10.06 14.49 0.98
C GLU A 114 9.07 14.32 -0.18
N VAL A 115 9.33 14.91 -1.34
CA VAL A 115 8.40 14.84 -2.48
C VAL A 115 8.58 13.54 -3.27
N LEU A 116 9.77 13.28 -3.84
CA LEU A 116 9.94 12.12 -4.72
C LEU A 116 9.90 10.79 -3.95
N ILE A 117 10.70 10.66 -2.90
CA ILE A 117 10.81 9.39 -2.17
C ILE A 117 9.61 9.16 -1.26
N LYS A 118 9.32 10.09 -0.32
CA LYS A 118 8.25 9.86 0.67
C LYS A 118 6.84 10.02 0.11
N LYS A 119 6.58 11.00 -0.76
CA LYS A 119 5.22 11.28 -1.25
C LYS A 119 4.88 10.56 -2.55
N LEU A 120 5.80 10.55 -3.52
CA LEU A 120 5.60 9.91 -4.83
C LEU A 120 6.09 8.46 -4.89
N ALA A 121 6.76 7.98 -3.83
CA ALA A 121 7.21 6.59 -3.67
C ALA A 121 8.25 6.12 -4.71
N PHE A 122 9.06 7.04 -5.24
CA PHE A 122 10.28 6.69 -5.96
C PHE A 122 11.29 6.02 -5.03
N HIS A 123 12.01 5.03 -5.54
CA HIS A 123 13.05 4.33 -4.79
C HIS A 123 14.42 4.97 -5.01
N GLN A 124 14.79 5.18 -6.27
CA GLN A 124 16.05 5.81 -6.69
C GLN A 124 15.76 6.83 -7.81
N PRO A 125 15.33 8.05 -7.46
CA PRO A 125 14.96 9.07 -8.44
C PRO A 125 16.20 9.72 -9.07
N ASN A 126 16.23 9.77 -10.40
CA ASN A 126 17.17 10.53 -11.21
C ASN A 126 16.47 11.75 -11.80
N LEU A 127 17.04 12.94 -11.59
CA LEU A 127 16.48 14.22 -12.03
C LEU A 127 17.26 14.78 -13.20
N THR A 128 16.54 15.07 -14.29
CA THR A 128 17.08 15.71 -15.49
C THR A 128 16.23 16.92 -15.89
N LYS A 129 16.88 17.94 -16.46
CA LYS A 129 16.22 19.13 -17.03
C LYS A 129 16.78 19.36 -18.43
N GLY A 130 16.03 18.93 -19.44
CA GLY A 130 16.58 18.78 -20.79
C GLY A 130 17.77 17.84 -20.77
N ASP A 131 18.89 18.24 -21.37
CA ASP A 131 20.11 17.41 -21.44
C ASP A 131 20.99 17.50 -20.18
N ARG A 132 20.57 18.24 -19.14
CA ARG A 132 21.35 18.45 -17.92
C ARG A 132 20.87 17.54 -16.79
N GLY A 133 21.75 16.67 -16.31
CA GLY A 133 21.55 15.93 -15.05
C GLY A 133 21.64 16.87 -13.85
N LEU A 134 20.61 16.86 -13.00
CA LEU A 134 20.52 17.69 -11.80
C LEU A 134 20.88 16.91 -10.53
N TYR A 135 20.41 15.67 -10.46
CA TYR A 135 20.61 14.77 -9.32
C TYR A 135 20.55 13.33 -9.82
N GLU A 136 21.45 12.50 -9.32
CA GLU A 136 21.50 11.07 -9.62
C GLU A 136 21.52 10.29 -8.31
N SER A 137 20.78 9.18 -8.27
CA SER A 137 20.79 8.25 -7.15
C SER A 137 20.84 6.82 -7.69
N GLY A 138 21.55 5.94 -6.98
CA GLY A 138 21.75 4.58 -7.44
C GLY A 138 23.17 4.09 -7.23
N ASP A 139 23.71 3.48 -8.28
CA ASP A 139 25.04 2.87 -8.32
C ASP A 139 26.13 3.94 -8.46
N LEU A 140 26.29 4.73 -7.41
CA LEU A 140 27.33 5.74 -7.25
C LEU A 140 28.38 5.25 -6.26
N ASP A 141 29.65 5.56 -6.53
CA ASP A 141 30.73 5.31 -5.57
C ASP A 141 30.62 6.24 -4.34
N GLU A 142 31.29 5.91 -3.24
CA GLU A 142 31.15 6.64 -1.96
C GLU A 142 31.44 8.14 -2.08
N ASP A 143 32.40 8.52 -2.92
CA ASP A 143 32.75 9.91 -3.22
C ASP A 143 31.71 10.62 -4.08
N GLU A 144 31.08 9.92 -5.03
CA GLU A 144 30.00 10.43 -5.85
C GLU A 144 28.72 10.65 -5.04
N VAL A 145 28.38 9.73 -4.14
CA VAL A 145 27.24 9.87 -3.21
C VAL A 145 27.40 11.15 -2.38
N ALA A 146 28.59 11.40 -1.83
CA ALA A 146 28.85 12.60 -1.04
C ALA A 146 28.67 13.89 -1.86
N ILE A 147 28.99 13.88 -3.15
CA ILE A 147 28.78 15.02 -4.06
C ILE A 147 27.29 15.25 -4.29
N GLU A 148 26.52 14.20 -4.56
CA GLU A 148 25.07 14.30 -4.79
C GLU A 148 24.33 14.73 -3.52
N GLU A 149 24.72 14.22 -2.35
CA GLU A 149 24.17 14.65 -1.06
C GLU A 149 24.49 16.12 -0.77
N ALA A 150 25.69 16.59 -1.13
CA ALA A 150 26.04 18.00 -1.00
C ALA A 150 25.19 18.91 -1.91
N LYS A 151 24.64 18.41 -3.02
CA LYS A 151 23.69 19.17 -3.86
C LYS A 151 22.34 19.32 -3.16
N LEU A 152 21.87 18.32 -2.41
CA LEU A 152 20.57 18.36 -1.74
C LEU A 152 20.45 19.51 -0.72
N GLY A 153 21.56 19.92 -0.12
CA GLY A 153 21.59 21.06 0.81
C GLY A 153 21.42 22.44 0.15
N LYS A 154 21.50 22.52 -1.19
CA LYS A 154 21.40 23.80 -1.92
C LYS A 154 19.95 24.18 -2.20
N LEU A 155 19.72 25.47 -2.35
CA LEU A 155 18.42 26.01 -2.75
C LEU A 155 18.09 25.58 -4.19
N LEU A 156 16.80 25.38 -4.46
CA LEU A 156 16.33 25.02 -5.80
C LEU A 156 16.61 26.12 -6.84
N THR A 157 16.77 27.38 -6.42
CA THR A 157 17.11 28.53 -7.28
C THR A 157 18.60 28.61 -7.62
N GLU A 158 19.46 27.98 -6.81
CA GLU A 158 20.91 27.99 -6.98
C GLU A 158 21.40 26.84 -7.87
N PRO A 159 22.61 26.92 -8.45
CA PRO A 159 23.22 25.79 -9.15
C PRO A 159 23.47 24.63 -8.15
N PRO A 160 23.09 23.39 -8.48
CA PRO A 160 22.90 22.86 -9.84
C PRO A 160 21.47 22.94 -10.39
N PHE A 161 20.46 23.11 -9.53
CA PHE A 161 19.05 22.99 -9.92
C PHE A 161 18.57 24.16 -10.77
N SER A 162 18.91 25.40 -10.38
CA SER A 162 18.58 26.64 -11.11
C SER A 162 17.13 26.66 -11.64
N LEU A 163 16.19 26.31 -10.78
CA LEU A 163 14.77 26.19 -11.09
C LEU A 163 14.09 27.55 -11.05
N ARG A 164 13.09 27.69 -11.92
CA ARG A 164 12.18 28.84 -12.01
C ARG A 164 10.75 28.31 -11.99
N THR A 165 9.79 29.18 -11.74
CA THR A 165 8.37 28.83 -11.88
C THR A 165 8.09 28.28 -13.27
N GLY A 166 7.39 27.14 -13.34
CA GLY A 166 7.09 26.43 -14.58
C GLY A 166 8.25 25.59 -15.11
N ALA A 167 9.29 25.34 -14.32
CA ALA A 167 10.35 24.43 -14.74
C ALA A 167 9.81 23.00 -14.86
N MET A 168 10.05 22.39 -16.02
CA MET A 168 9.72 20.99 -16.30
C MET A 168 10.95 20.14 -16.07
N LEU A 169 10.81 19.11 -15.24
CA LEU A 169 11.85 18.16 -14.86
C LEU A 169 11.39 16.78 -15.26
N ASN A 170 12.32 15.96 -15.76
CA ASN A 170 12.06 14.55 -15.98
C ASN A 170 12.66 13.75 -14.82
N VAL A 171 11.81 12.96 -14.15
CA VAL A 171 12.16 12.09 -13.04
C VAL A 171 12.12 10.66 -13.56
N SER A 172 13.25 9.97 -13.50
CA SER A 172 13.36 8.57 -13.93
C SER A 172 13.82 7.71 -12.77
N ASP A 173 13.19 6.55 -12.59
CA ASP A 173 13.63 5.52 -11.64
C ASP A 173 13.73 4.18 -12.38
N GLN A 174 14.97 3.77 -12.63
CA GLN A 174 15.29 2.55 -13.36
C GLN A 174 14.90 1.30 -12.57
N SER A 175 14.99 1.35 -11.24
CA SER A 175 14.66 0.21 -10.37
C SER A 175 13.17 -0.15 -10.45
N GLN A 176 12.33 0.84 -10.72
CA GLN A 176 10.87 0.69 -10.86
C GLN A 176 10.38 0.76 -12.32
N SER A 177 11.25 1.05 -13.29
CA SER A 177 10.87 1.34 -14.69
C SER A 177 9.78 2.42 -14.77
N LEU A 178 9.96 3.50 -14.00
CA LEU A 178 8.99 4.59 -13.86
C LEU A 178 9.61 5.92 -14.31
N ASP A 179 8.99 6.55 -15.30
CA ASP A 179 9.35 7.88 -15.78
C ASP A 179 8.18 8.84 -15.59
N CYS A 180 8.45 10.04 -15.09
CA CYS A 180 7.44 11.04 -14.79
C CYS A 180 7.93 12.45 -15.11
N GLU A 181 7.07 13.21 -15.77
CA GLU A 181 7.28 14.65 -15.98
C GLU A 181 6.75 15.44 -14.78
N LEU A 182 7.64 16.19 -14.15
CA LEU A 182 7.38 17.00 -12.97
C LEU A 182 7.40 18.49 -13.33
N ILE A 183 6.33 19.21 -13.01
CA ILE A 183 6.22 20.65 -13.23
C ILE A 183 6.33 21.35 -11.88
N VAL A 184 7.35 22.19 -11.72
CA VAL A 184 7.58 22.94 -10.49
C VAL A 184 6.94 24.33 -10.59
N VAL A 185 6.02 24.63 -9.68
CA VAL A 185 5.31 25.92 -9.62
C VAL A 185 5.65 26.62 -8.31
N HIS A 186 6.17 27.84 -8.40
CA HIS A 186 6.34 28.69 -7.24
C HIS A 186 4.97 29.14 -6.72
N ALA A 187 4.68 28.83 -5.46
CA ALA A 187 3.55 29.37 -4.73
C ALA A 187 3.99 29.64 -3.29
N GLU A 188 3.48 30.73 -2.70
CA GLU A 188 3.59 30.95 -1.26
C GLU A 188 2.63 29.98 -0.57
N ILE A 189 3.19 29.06 0.22
CA ILE A 189 2.42 28.02 0.90
C ILE A 189 2.25 28.44 2.34
N ASP A 190 0.99 28.47 2.76
CA ASP A 190 0.65 28.66 4.15
C ASP A 190 1.10 27.45 4.97
N VAL A 191 2.06 27.70 5.87
CA VAL A 191 2.70 26.71 6.74
C VAL A 191 1.70 26.12 7.74
N GLU A 192 0.63 26.85 8.07
CA GLU A 192 -0.42 26.37 8.97
C GLU A 192 -1.32 25.33 8.27
N ALA A 193 -1.64 25.56 7.00
CA ALA A 193 -2.45 24.65 6.20
C ALA A 193 -1.65 23.44 5.66
N HIS A 194 -0.36 23.63 5.35
CA HIS A 194 0.50 22.62 4.76
C HIS A 194 1.86 22.54 5.49
N PRO A 195 1.95 21.75 6.58
CA PRO A 195 3.15 21.72 7.42
C PRO A 195 4.39 21.14 6.72
N LEU A 196 4.21 20.45 5.59
CA LEU A 196 5.30 19.91 4.78
C LEU A 196 5.86 20.93 3.76
N GLY A 197 5.21 22.08 3.57
CA GLY A 197 5.70 23.14 2.69
C GLY A 197 5.64 22.85 1.18
N PHE A 198 4.86 21.85 0.76
CA PHE A 198 4.61 21.56 -0.66
C PHE A 198 3.19 20.99 -0.89
N ILE A 199 2.68 21.16 -2.11
CA ILE A 199 1.41 20.61 -2.57
C ILE A 199 1.65 19.90 -3.89
N VAL A 200 1.12 18.68 -4.03
CA VAL A 200 1.23 17.89 -5.25
C VAL A 200 -0.14 17.77 -5.92
N HIS A 201 -0.22 18.14 -7.19
CA HIS A 201 -1.39 17.99 -8.06
C HIS A 201 -1.11 16.97 -9.16
N GLY A 202 -2.14 16.26 -9.62
CA GLY A 202 -2.01 15.22 -10.65
C GLY A 202 -1.41 13.90 -10.14
N ALA A 203 -0.75 13.91 -8.98
CA ALA A 203 -0.54 12.71 -8.20
C ALA A 203 -1.80 12.43 -7.38
N ASP A 204 -2.79 11.75 -7.97
CA ASP A 204 -3.68 10.91 -7.18
C ASP A 204 -2.85 9.77 -6.61
N SER A 205 -2.05 10.14 -5.61
CA SER A 205 -1.12 9.30 -4.89
C SER A 205 -1.93 8.16 -4.27
N ILE A 206 -1.52 6.93 -4.58
CA ILE A 206 -1.81 5.76 -3.76
C ILE A 206 -1.49 6.17 -2.31
N GLY A 207 -2.53 6.18 -1.47
CA GLY A 207 -2.63 7.11 -0.36
C GLY A 207 -1.51 7.07 0.66
N VAL A 208 -0.74 8.16 0.73
CA VAL A 208 -0.36 8.71 2.04
C VAL A 208 -1.61 9.41 2.57
N ARG A 209 -2.32 8.71 3.45
CA ARG A 209 -3.60 9.12 4.03
C ARG A 209 -3.46 10.50 4.67
N ARG A 210 -4.41 11.38 4.34
CA ARG A 210 -4.56 12.73 4.90
C ARG A 210 -4.62 12.64 6.43
N ASP A 211 -3.66 13.28 7.09
CA ASP A 211 -3.91 13.89 8.39
C ASP A 211 -4.93 15.00 8.18
N ALA A 212 -6.11 14.84 8.78
CA ALA A 212 -7.09 15.90 8.91
C ALA A 212 -7.65 15.85 10.34
N GLY A 213 -7.08 16.70 11.20
CA GLY A 213 -7.77 17.20 12.39
C GLY A 213 -9.00 18.01 11.96
N GLY A 214 -10.10 17.86 12.69
CA GLY A 214 -11.46 18.11 12.22
C GLY A 214 -12.00 19.53 12.36
N ALA A 215 -13.16 19.75 11.74
CA ALA A 215 -14.41 20.22 12.35
C ALA A 215 -15.46 20.47 11.24
N GLY A 216 -16.74 20.18 11.51
CA GLY A 216 -17.85 20.75 10.74
C GLY A 216 -18.83 19.72 10.16
N SER A 217 -19.94 19.56 10.89
CA SER A 217 -21.15 18.79 10.61
C SER A 217 -21.82 18.97 9.25
N ALA A 218 -22.36 17.86 8.71
CA ALA A 218 -23.73 17.81 8.19
C ALA A 218 -24.21 16.34 8.13
N GLY A 219 -25.22 16.00 8.92
CA GLY A 219 -25.88 14.68 8.90
C GLY A 219 -26.77 14.48 7.67
N PRO A 220 -27.38 13.29 7.54
CA PRO A 220 -28.77 13.24 7.99
C PRO A 220 -29.12 12.03 8.88
N SER A 221 -29.79 12.35 9.98
CA SER A 221 -30.99 11.75 10.56
C SER A 221 -31.27 10.24 10.37
N GLY A 222 -31.17 9.51 11.49
CA GLY A 222 -32.36 8.93 12.15
C GLY A 222 -32.72 7.46 11.85
N ALA A 223 -32.36 6.56 12.77
CA ALA A 223 -33.27 5.55 13.34
C ALA A 223 -32.62 4.92 14.58
N ASN A 224 -33.24 5.15 15.75
CA ASN A 224 -32.89 4.55 17.03
C ASN A 224 -33.36 3.09 17.14
N ALA A 225 -32.53 2.26 17.75
CA ALA A 225 -32.88 1.17 18.70
C ALA A 225 -31.54 0.84 19.41
N GLY A 226 -31.37 1.07 20.72
CA GLY A 226 -31.72 0.13 21.80
C GLY A 226 -30.91 -1.16 21.61
N ASP A 227 -30.02 -1.62 22.49
CA ASP A 227 -29.92 -1.54 23.95
C ASP A 227 -28.53 -2.10 24.33
N ASP A 228 -28.07 -1.81 25.54
CA ASP A 228 -26.87 -2.36 26.15
C ASP A 228 -26.95 -3.88 26.31
N SER A 229 -25.89 -4.59 25.94
CA SER A 229 -25.58 -5.88 26.57
C SER A 229 -24.09 -6.18 26.43
N ASP A 230 -23.49 -6.39 27.60
CA ASP A 230 -22.10 -6.70 27.88
C ASP A 230 -21.52 -7.82 27.00
N ILE A 231 -20.27 -7.63 26.56
CA ILE A 231 -19.46 -8.69 25.95
C ILE A 231 -18.95 -9.58 27.08
N GLU A 232 -19.61 -10.71 27.31
CA GLU A 232 -19.05 -11.80 28.13
C GLU A 232 -17.90 -12.48 27.38
N MET A 233 -16.72 -12.49 28.02
CA MET A 233 -15.57 -13.27 27.61
C MET A 233 -15.84 -14.75 27.95
N LEU A 234 -16.09 -15.57 26.94
CA LEU A 234 -16.13 -17.03 27.10
C LEU A 234 -14.70 -17.55 27.28
N ASP A 235 -14.42 -18.01 28.51
CA ASP A 235 -13.21 -18.73 28.86
C ASP A 235 -13.03 -19.99 27.98
N SER A 236 -11.83 -20.12 27.43
CA SER A 236 -11.43 -21.27 26.61
C SER A 236 -11.27 -22.51 27.48
N ALA A 237 -11.98 -23.58 27.14
CA ALA A 237 -11.82 -24.89 27.78
C ALA A 237 -10.40 -25.47 27.57
N PRO A 238 -9.82 -26.21 28.54
CA PRO A 238 -8.47 -26.73 28.43
C PRO A 238 -8.40 -27.92 27.48
N VAL A 239 -7.43 -27.90 26.57
CA VAL A 239 -7.07 -29.03 25.69
C VAL A 239 -6.27 -30.04 26.52
N PRO A 240 -6.61 -31.35 26.55
CA PRO A 240 -5.79 -32.34 27.25
C PRO A 240 -4.51 -32.63 26.47
N ALA A 241 -3.37 -32.57 27.17
CA ALA A 241 -2.05 -32.89 26.65
C ALA A 241 -1.92 -34.40 26.36
N SER A 242 -1.41 -34.75 25.18
CA SER A 242 -0.96 -36.12 24.88
C SER A 242 0.56 -36.16 24.89
N ASP A 243 1.10 -36.80 25.92
CA ASP A 243 2.52 -37.08 26.11
C ASP A 243 2.94 -38.32 25.32
N SER A 244 4.21 -38.35 24.93
CA SER A 244 4.74 -39.26 23.91
C SER A 244 5.51 -40.49 24.47
N THR A 245 5.56 -41.54 23.64
CA THR A 245 6.57 -42.63 23.55
C THR A 245 6.26 -44.01 24.20
N PRO A 246 6.99 -45.11 23.85
CA PRO A 246 6.52 -46.10 22.86
C PRO A 246 6.59 -47.56 23.38
N THR A 247 6.01 -48.57 22.70
CA THR A 247 6.52 -49.97 22.69
C THR A 247 5.77 -50.95 21.76
N ALA A 248 6.57 -51.77 21.07
CA ALA A 248 6.40 -53.20 20.71
C ALA A 248 5.21 -53.73 19.86
N ARG A 249 5.47 -53.85 18.56
CA ARG A 249 5.50 -55.08 17.72
C ARG A 249 4.49 -56.23 18.03
N LYS A 250 3.54 -56.46 17.10
CA LYS A 250 3.08 -57.82 16.70
C LYS A 250 2.59 -57.84 15.23
N GLN A 251 3.16 -58.75 14.46
CA GLN A 251 2.79 -59.08 13.07
C GLN A 251 1.62 -60.09 13.05
N ALA A 252 0.74 -60.04 12.04
CA ALA A 252 0.37 -61.21 11.19
C ALA A 252 -0.70 -60.90 10.11
N ARG A 253 -0.25 -60.99 8.85
CA ARG A 253 -0.83 -61.71 7.68
C ARG A 253 -2.27 -61.42 7.14
N SER A 254 -2.25 -60.89 5.90
CA SER A 254 -2.71 -61.51 4.62
C SER A 254 -4.18 -61.88 4.41
N ARG A 255 -4.82 -61.28 3.38
CA ARG A 255 -5.28 -61.98 2.15
C ARG A 255 -5.89 -61.05 1.07
N ARG A 256 -5.24 -61.07 -0.10
CA ARG A 256 -5.72 -61.05 -1.52
C ARG A 256 -7.08 -60.42 -1.90
N SER A 257 -7.02 -59.52 -2.90
CA SER A 257 -8.01 -59.18 -3.95
C SER A 257 -8.18 -60.35 -4.96
N PRO A 258 -8.95 -60.31 -6.09
CA PRO A 258 -9.65 -59.19 -6.77
C PRO A 258 -11.04 -59.55 -7.40
N SER A 259 -11.73 -58.59 -8.04
CA SER A 259 -12.39 -58.80 -9.36
C SER A 259 -13.01 -57.52 -9.93
N ALA A 260 -12.80 -57.32 -11.22
CA ALA A 260 -13.28 -56.25 -12.09
C ALA A 260 -14.70 -56.49 -12.64
N ARG A 261 -15.36 -55.47 -13.22
CA ARG A 261 -15.89 -55.44 -14.61
C ARG A 261 -16.64 -54.15 -14.98
N ALA A 262 -15.98 -53.30 -15.78
CA ALA A 262 -16.33 -52.79 -17.12
C ALA A 262 -17.66 -52.01 -17.44
N PRO A 263 -17.69 -51.26 -18.56
CA PRO A 263 -18.42 -49.99 -18.75
C PRO A 263 -19.76 -50.11 -19.49
N ARG A 264 -20.50 -48.99 -19.60
CA ARG A 264 -21.65 -48.84 -20.50
C ARG A 264 -21.41 -47.74 -21.54
N THR A 265 -21.59 -48.14 -22.80
CA THR A 265 -21.61 -47.33 -24.02
C THR A 265 -23.05 -47.13 -24.55
N ALA A 266 -23.31 -45.94 -25.07
CA ALA A 266 -24.00 -45.60 -26.34
C ALA A 266 -25.55 -45.58 -26.52
N SER A 267 -25.93 -44.68 -27.46
CA SER A 267 -27.19 -44.38 -28.19
C SER A 267 -28.12 -43.35 -27.53
N ASN A 268 -28.59 -42.28 -28.20
CA ASN A 268 -28.62 -41.86 -29.62
C ASN A 268 -28.10 -40.43 -29.81
#